data_AF-A0A1Z8UCI4-F1
#
_entry.id   AF-A0A1Z8UCI4-F1
#
_cell.length_a   1.000
_cell.length_b   1.000
_cell.length_c   1.000
_cell.angle_alpha   90.00
_cell.angle_beta   90.00
_cell.angle_gamma   90.00
#
_symmetry.space_group_name_H-M   'P 1'
#
loop_
_entity.id
_entity.type
_entity.pdbx_description
1 polymer ?
#
loop_
_entity_poly.entity_id
_entity_poly.type
_entity_poly.pdbx_seq_one_letter_code
_entity_poly.pdbx_strand_id
1 'polypeptide(L)'
;MNRLNNKYLKNLKNKLNDTKIKLIIKQIKAVQKKSKNKFVIYSYLTNNYDFIIKQKIKLKDVDFIFLSDNYLKSHFWNIIKIDFIYRDPRRTAKIFKILPHIFFSSYEYSLCIDSNILLKNKIFSLIKSFKKSKNLLTMFEHSNRNCIYKEAKECQFWGLDDPKVIENQVKRYKKLKYPKNNGLMQCRFILRKHNNRSIKSLMEFWWSEIDKYSVRDQISFNFVTWKKKIDYEKIANFKIDKYIQVMSHRSYNYYRKKISLILNLKYLIQKIYFIFKKLT
;
A
#
# COMPACT_ATOMS: atom_id res chain seq x y z
N MET A 1 5.34 -24.68 12.03
CA MET A 1 5.16 -23.24 11.72
C MET A 1 3.81 -22.90 11.03
N ASN A 2 2.75 -23.72 11.15
CA ASN A 2 1.47 -23.57 10.42
C ASN A 2 0.22 -23.19 11.25
N ARG A 3 0.31 -23.04 12.58
CA ARG A 3 -0.86 -22.71 13.42
C ARG A 3 -1.16 -21.19 13.52
N LEU A 4 -0.18 -20.32 13.31
CA LEU A 4 -0.36 -18.86 13.42
C LEU A 4 -1.10 -18.25 12.21
N ASN A 5 -0.91 -18.74 10.99
CA ASN A 5 -1.54 -18.16 9.79
C ASN A 5 -3.07 -18.33 9.75
N ASN A 6 -3.61 -19.44 10.29
CA ASN A 6 -5.06 -19.69 10.26
C ASN A 6 -5.85 -18.85 11.27
N LYS A 7 -5.26 -18.47 12.42
CA LYS A 7 -5.98 -17.70 13.46
C LYS A 7 -6.28 -16.26 13.02
N TYR A 8 -5.36 -15.60 12.31
CA TYR A 8 -5.53 -14.21 11.88
C TYR A 8 -6.55 -14.05 10.76
N LEU A 9 -6.51 -14.91 9.74
CA LEU A 9 -7.54 -14.92 8.70
C LEU A 9 -8.91 -15.31 9.25
N LYS A 10 -8.98 -16.26 10.19
CA LYS A 10 -10.25 -16.64 10.83
C LYS A 10 -10.80 -15.49 11.67
N ASN A 11 -9.95 -14.79 12.42
CA ASN A 11 -10.36 -13.56 13.12
C ASN A 11 -10.72 -12.42 12.18
N LEU A 12 -10.04 -12.28 11.04
CA LEU A 12 -10.33 -11.23 10.07
C LEU A 12 -11.67 -11.52 9.35
N LYS A 13 -11.91 -12.77 8.94
CA LYS A 13 -13.20 -13.20 8.37
C LYS A 13 -14.34 -13.11 9.39
N ASN A 14 -14.10 -13.51 10.64
CA ASN A 14 -15.11 -13.38 11.69
C ASN A 14 -15.39 -11.91 12.07
N LYS A 15 -14.43 -10.98 11.89
CA LYS A 15 -14.58 -9.55 12.23
C LYS A 15 -15.02 -8.69 11.05
N LEU A 16 -14.70 -9.07 9.83
CA LEU A 16 -15.18 -8.39 8.65
C LEU A 16 -16.57 -8.92 8.35
N ASN A 17 -17.56 -8.03 8.31
CA ASN A 17 -18.95 -8.38 8.00
C ASN A 17 -19.02 -9.25 6.74
N ASP A 18 -19.17 -10.57 6.92
CA ASP A 18 -18.96 -11.59 5.88
C ASP A 18 -19.88 -11.36 4.68
N THR A 19 -21.10 -10.89 4.94
CA THR A 19 -22.08 -10.54 3.90
C THR A 19 -21.58 -9.38 3.03
N LYS A 20 -21.02 -8.33 3.64
CA LYS A 20 -20.47 -7.17 2.91
C LYS A 20 -19.25 -7.55 2.07
N ILE A 21 -18.38 -8.41 2.59
CA ILE A 21 -17.25 -8.95 1.80
C ILE A 21 -17.75 -9.76 0.62
N LYS A 22 -18.69 -10.69 0.84
CA LYS A 22 -19.24 -11.54 -0.22
C LYS A 22 -19.86 -10.68 -1.33
N LEU A 23 -20.53 -9.57 -0.97
CA LEU A 23 -21.09 -8.63 -1.94
C LEU A 23 -19.99 -7.96 -2.78
N ILE A 24 -18.93 -7.44 -2.17
CA ILE A 24 -17.79 -6.86 -2.89
C ILE A 24 -17.16 -7.89 -3.85
N ILE A 25 -16.91 -9.11 -3.36
CA ILE A 25 -16.38 -10.20 -4.18
C ILE A 25 -17.31 -10.51 -5.36
N LYS A 26 -18.62 -10.56 -5.13
CA LYS A 26 -19.63 -10.81 -6.19
C LYS A 26 -19.55 -9.74 -7.28
N GLN A 27 -19.46 -8.47 -6.91
CA GLN A 27 -19.36 -7.37 -7.88
C GLN A 27 -18.03 -7.43 -8.67
N ILE A 28 -16.90 -7.67 -8.01
CA ILE A 28 -15.60 -7.83 -8.66
C ILE A 28 -15.63 -9.00 -9.64
N LYS A 29 -16.20 -10.15 -9.25
CA LYS A 29 -16.36 -11.31 -10.14
C LYS A 29 -17.27 -11.01 -11.32
N ALA A 30 -18.30 -10.19 -11.16
CA ALA A 30 -19.17 -9.80 -12.26
C ALA A 30 -18.42 -8.98 -13.32
N VAL A 31 -17.56 -8.04 -12.90
CA VAL A 31 -16.65 -7.30 -13.80
C VAL A 31 -15.76 -8.27 -14.56
N GLN A 32 -15.07 -9.17 -13.84
CA GLN A 32 -14.16 -10.15 -14.44
C GLN A 32 -14.86 -11.13 -15.39
N LYS A 33 -16.07 -11.59 -15.05
CA LYS A 33 -16.86 -12.51 -15.89
C LYS A 33 -17.26 -11.85 -17.21
N LYS A 34 -17.62 -10.57 -17.17
CA LYS A 34 -18.00 -9.79 -18.37
C LYS A 34 -16.81 -9.58 -19.30
N SER A 35 -15.65 -9.23 -18.75
CA SER A 35 -14.44 -8.92 -19.54
C SER A 35 -13.64 -10.16 -19.95
N LYS A 36 -13.74 -11.26 -19.18
CA LYS A 36 -12.88 -12.45 -19.21
C LYS A 36 -11.38 -12.16 -18.94
N ASN A 37 -11.05 -10.94 -18.51
CA ASN A 37 -9.67 -10.53 -18.26
C ASN A 37 -9.07 -11.26 -17.05
N LYS A 38 -7.75 -11.47 -17.08
CA LYS A 38 -7.00 -12.14 -15.99
C LYS A 38 -6.11 -11.20 -15.19
N PHE A 39 -6.02 -9.93 -15.61
CA PHE A 39 -5.22 -8.90 -14.94
C PHE A 39 -6.15 -7.78 -14.47
N VAL A 40 -5.96 -7.34 -13.22
CA VAL A 40 -6.67 -6.19 -12.66
C VAL A 40 -5.69 -5.10 -12.23
N ILE A 41 -5.94 -3.87 -12.67
CA ILE A 41 -5.37 -2.68 -12.05
C ILE A 41 -6.44 -2.12 -11.13
N TYR A 42 -6.08 -1.89 -9.87
CA TYR A 42 -7.03 -1.34 -8.93
C TYR A 42 -6.44 -0.30 -8.00
N SER A 43 -7.31 0.58 -7.56
CA SER A 43 -7.05 1.56 -6.54
C SER A 43 -8.20 1.59 -5.54
N TYR A 44 -8.01 2.30 -4.44
CA TYR A 44 -8.99 2.36 -3.37
C TYR A 44 -8.94 3.72 -2.68
N LEU A 45 -10.06 4.12 -2.08
CA LEU A 45 -10.17 5.33 -1.30
C LEU A 45 -11.16 5.16 -0.16
N THR A 46 -10.74 5.55 1.04
CA THR A 46 -11.60 5.57 2.22
C THR A 46 -11.61 6.95 2.86
N ASN A 47 -12.74 7.34 3.46
CA ASN A 47 -12.93 8.56 4.24
C ASN A 47 -12.59 9.84 3.46
N ASN A 48 -12.91 9.88 2.15
CA ASN A 48 -12.64 11.03 1.27
C ASN A 48 -11.21 11.59 1.39
N TYR A 49 -10.23 10.72 1.69
CA TYR A 49 -8.85 11.11 1.97
C TYR A 49 -8.20 11.89 0.80
N ASP A 50 -8.66 11.62 -0.42
CA ASP A 50 -8.14 12.16 -1.66
C ASP A 50 -9.22 12.22 -2.75
N PHE A 51 -8.84 12.59 -3.96
CA PHE A 51 -9.72 12.53 -5.14
C PHE A 51 -9.52 11.27 -5.96
N ILE A 52 -10.58 10.85 -6.67
CA ILE A 52 -10.47 9.86 -7.73
C ILE A 52 -9.79 10.49 -8.94
N ILE A 53 -8.72 9.86 -9.41
CA ILE A 53 -7.99 10.31 -10.59
C ILE A 53 -8.40 9.48 -11.81
N LYS A 54 -8.89 10.15 -12.86
CA LYS A 54 -9.11 9.53 -14.17
C LYS A 54 -7.75 9.20 -14.80
N GLN A 55 -7.55 7.93 -15.14
CA GLN A 55 -6.34 7.53 -15.87
C GLN A 55 -6.42 7.95 -17.33
N LYS A 56 -5.24 8.21 -17.93
CA LYS A 56 -5.10 8.61 -19.34
C LYS A 56 -4.66 7.47 -20.27
N ILE A 57 -4.58 6.25 -19.74
CA ILE A 57 -4.11 5.07 -20.48
C ILE A 57 -5.28 4.16 -20.82
N LYS A 58 -5.12 3.37 -21.89
CA LYS A 58 -6.02 2.27 -22.23
C LYS A 58 -5.17 1.02 -22.43
N LEU A 59 -5.43 -0.02 -21.64
CA LEU A 59 -4.73 -1.30 -21.74
C LEU A 59 -5.73 -2.36 -22.20
N LYS A 60 -5.34 -3.16 -23.19
CA LYS A 60 -6.07 -4.38 -23.55
C LYS A 60 -5.87 -5.44 -22.45
N ASP A 61 -6.87 -6.31 -22.29
CA ASP A 61 -6.83 -7.47 -21.39
C ASP A 61 -6.60 -7.13 -19.90
N VAL A 62 -7.07 -5.96 -19.48
CA VAL A 62 -6.94 -5.44 -18.11
C VAL A 62 -8.27 -4.84 -17.66
N ASP A 63 -8.73 -5.24 -16.47
CA ASP A 63 -9.83 -4.55 -15.79
C ASP A 63 -9.30 -3.45 -14.90
N PHE A 64 -10.03 -2.33 -14.85
CA PHE A 64 -9.76 -1.21 -13.96
C PHE A 64 -10.85 -1.12 -12.90
N ILE A 65 -10.50 -1.37 -11.64
CA ILE A 65 -11.45 -1.36 -10.51
C ILE A 65 -11.04 -0.30 -9.50
N PHE A 66 -12.00 0.47 -9.00
CA PHE A 66 -11.76 1.43 -7.93
C PHE A 66 -12.72 1.16 -6.77
N LEU A 67 -12.17 0.90 -5.58
CA LEU A 67 -12.99 0.65 -4.40
C LEU A 67 -13.14 1.93 -3.58
N SER A 68 -14.36 2.28 -3.16
CA SER A 68 -14.55 3.42 -2.28
C SER A 68 -15.69 3.27 -1.31
N ASP A 69 -15.53 3.81 -0.11
CA ASP A 69 -16.61 3.98 0.86
C ASP A 69 -17.53 5.18 0.57
N ASN A 70 -17.24 5.92 -0.50
CA ASN A 70 -18.10 6.99 -1.00
C ASN A 70 -18.79 6.57 -2.31
N TYR A 71 -19.92 7.22 -2.61
CA TYR A 71 -20.58 7.05 -3.90
C TYR A 71 -19.82 7.87 -4.94
N LEU A 72 -19.03 7.19 -5.78
CA LEU A 72 -18.25 7.81 -6.83
C LEU A 72 -18.83 7.44 -8.21
N LYS A 73 -18.77 8.37 -9.15
CA LYS A 73 -19.03 8.11 -10.57
C LYS A 73 -17.71 8.22 -11.34
N SER A 74 -17.48 7.31 -12.27
CA SER A 74 -16.32 7.36 -13.16
C SER A 74 -16.66 6.77 -14.52
N HIS A 75 -16.21 7.43 -15.59
CA HIS A 75 -16.25 6.88 -16.95
C HIS A 75 -15.06 5.95 -17.24
N PHE A 76 -14.08 5.88 -16.34
CA PHE A 76 -12.88 5.07 -16.52
C PHE A 76 -12.87 3.84 -15.60
N TRP A 77 -13.13 4.04 -14.31
CA TRP A 77 -13.04 2.99 -13.31
C TRP A 77 -14.38 2.26 -13.15
N ASN A 78 -14.32 0.94 -13.01
CA ASN A 78 -15.44 0.19 -12.44
C ASN A 78 -15.48 0.45 -10.93
N ILE A 79 -16.45 1.23 -10.47
CA ILE A 79 -16.57 1.61 -9.06
C ILE A 79 -17.24 0.48 -8.27
N ILE A 80 -16.58 0.04 -7.19
CA ILE A 80 -17.10 -0.94 -6.23
C ILE A 80 -17.25 -0.26 -4.87
N LYS A 81 -18.47 -0.24 -4.32
CA LYS A 81 -18.77 0.39 -3.03
C LYS A 81 -18.24 -0.47 -1.87
N ILE A 82 -17.61 0.19 -0.90
CA ILE A 82 -17.19 -0.37 0.39
C ILE A 82 -18.18 0.12 1.45
N ASP A 83 -19.02 -0.76 1.99
CA ASP A 83 -20.00 -0.40 3.02
C ASP A 83 -19.59 -0.79 4.44
N PHE A 84 -18.29 -0.83 4.73
CA PHE A 84 -17.80 -1.11 6.08
C PHE A 84 -16.54 -0.33 6.41
N ILE A 85 -16.31 -0.13 7.71
CA ILE A 85 -15.07 0.39 8.27
C ILE A 85 -14.50 -0.66 9.21
N TYR A 86 -13.24 -1.04 9.00
CA TYR A 86 -12.48 -1.93 9.88
C TYR A 86 -11.58 -1.11 10.81
N ARG A 87 -12.02 -0.93 12.07
CA ARG A 87 -11.36 -0.15 13.15
C ARG A 87 -11.18 1.33 12.84
N ASP A 88 -10.54 1.65 11.72
CA ASP A 88 -10.36 2.98 11.18
C ASP A 88 -10.29 2.94 9.63
N PRO A 89 -10.54 4.07 8.96
CA PRO A 89 -10.51 4.13 7.50
C PRO A 89 -9.15 3.77 6.90
N ARG A 90 -8.03 4.14 7.55
CA ARG A 90 -6.68 3.86 7.02
C ARG A 90 -6.42 2.37 6.98
N ARG A 91 -6.79 1.62 8.02
CA ARG A 91 -6.71 0.16 8.03
C ARG A 91 -7.67 -0.49 7.05
N THR A 92 -8.87 0.06 6.88
CA THR A 92 -9.83 -0.37 5.85
C THR A 92 -9.21 -0.30 4.45
N ALA A 93 -8.58 0.82 4.10
CA ALA A 93 -7.83 0.97 2.86
C ALA A 93 -6.71 -0.09 2.71
N LYS A 94 -5.97 -0.37 3.79
CA LYS A 94 -4.90 -1.38 3.78
C LYS A 94 -5.41 -2.80 3.55
N ILE A 95 -6.65 -3.14 3.90
CA ILE A 95 -7.24 -4.46 3.60
C ILE A 95 -7.23 -4.70 2.09
N PHE A 96 -7.71 -3.74 1.29
CA PHE A 96 -7.77 -3.88 -0.16
C PHE A 96 -6.39 -3.82 -0.81
N LYS A 97 -5.48 -2.99 -0.27
CA LYS A 97 -4.09 -2.94 -0.71
C LYS A 97 -3.38 -4.27 -0.49
N ILE A 98 -3.49 -4.84 0.70
CA ILE A 98 -2.58 -5.89 1.15
C ILE A 98 -3.17 -7.28 0.93
N LEU A 99 -4.49 -7.45 1.03
CA LEU A 99 -5.15 -8.75 0.94
C LEU A 99 -5.96 -8.91 -0.36
N PRO A 100 -5.39 -8.63 -1.55
CA PRO A 100 -6.14 -8.74 -2.81
C PRO A 100 -6.61 -10.17 -3.07
N HIS A 101 -5.97 -11.20 -2.51
CA HIS A 101 -6.34 -12.59 -2.73
C HIS A 101 -7.70 -12.95 -2.13
N ILE A 102 -8.22 -12.12 -1.21
CA ILE A 102 -9.59 -12.22 -0.72
C ILE A 102 -10.58 -11.71 -1.78
N PHE A 103 -10.31 -10.54 -2.36
CA PHE A 103 -11.27 -9.81 -3.19
C PHE A 103 -11.16 -10.12 -4.69
N PHE A 104 -9.94 -10.31 -5.18
CA PHE A 104 -9.57 -10.48 -6.58
C PHE A 104 -9.13 -11.90 -6.90
N SER A 105 -9.67 -12.89 -6.19
CA SER A 105 -9.32 -14.31 -6.37
C SER A 105 -9.61 -14.84 -7.78
N SER A 106 -10.53 -14.23 -8.53
CA SER A 106 -10.82 -14.56 -9.93
C SER A 106 -9.77 -14.06 -10.94
N TYR A 107 -8.88 -13.16 -10.54
CA TYR A 107 -7.79 -12.65 -11.37
C TYR A 107 -6.48 -13.39 -11.07
N GLU A 108 -5.61 -13.55 -12.07
CA GLU A 108 -4.29 -14.17 -11.89
C GLU A 108 -3.24 -13.17 -11.40
N TYR A 109 -3.36 -11.92 -11.84
CA TYR A 109 -2.40 -10.86 -11.60
C TYR A 109 -3.12 -9.60 -11.11
N SER A 110 -2.47 -8.85 -10.23
CA SER A 110 -2.96 -7.54 -9.82
C SER A 110 -1.86 -6.51 -9.75
N LEU A 111 -2.20 -5.29 -10.12
CA LEU A 111 -1.46 -4.08 -9.83
C LEU A 111 -2.30 -3.18 -8.94
N CYS A 112 -1.87 -3.03 -7.69
CA CYS A 112 -2.45 -2.05 -6.78
C CYS A 112 -1.69 -0.72 -6.93
N ILE A 113 -2.42 0.38 -7.08
CA ILE A 113 -1.87 1.74 -7.03
C ILE A 113 -2.60 2.61 -6.01
N ASP A 114 -1.89 3.52 -5.35
CA ASP A 114 -2.53 4.56 -4.53
C ASP A 114 -3.39 5.49 -5.41
N SER A 115 -4.40 6.12 -4.81
CA SER A 115 -5.39 6.95 -5.53
C SER A 115 -4.78 8.14 -6.25
N ASN A 116 -3.63 8.62 -5.79
CA ASN A 116 -2.91 9.76 -6.36
C ASN A 116 -1.94 9.39 -7.50
N ILE A 117 -2.00 8.17 -8.02
CA ILE A 117 -1.07 7.69 -9.04
C ILE A 117 -1.70 7.78 -10.44
N LEU A 118 -1.02 8.46 -11.36
CA LEU A 118 -1.26 8.40 -12.78
C LEU A 118 -0.31 7.40 -13.44
N LEU A 119 -0.85 6.44 -14.18
CA LEU A 119 -0.06 5.49 -14.95
C LEU A 119 0.39 6.12 -16.28
N LYS A 120 1.60 5.79 -16.72
CA LYS A 120 2.16 6.17 -18.03
C LYS A 120 2.23 4.96 -18.96
N ASN A 121 2.32 5.20 -20.28
CA ASN A 121 2.26 4.15 -21.30
C ASN A 121 3.30 3.03 -21.12
N LYS A 122 4.49 3.30 -20.57
CA LYS A 122 5.50 2.26 -20.31
C LYS A 122 5.09 1.25 -19.23
N ILE A 123 3.97 1.46 -18.52
CA ILE A 123 3.44 0.44 -17.61
C ILE A 123 3.10 -0.87 -18.34
N PHE A 124 2.71 -0.78 -19.62
CA PHE A 124 2.35 -1.95 -20.42
C PHE A 124 3.52 -2.91 -20.59
N SER A 125 4.73 -2.39 -20.90
CA SER A 125 5.91 -3.23 -21.06
C SER A 125 6.34 -3.86 -19.73
N LEU A 126 6.21 -3.13 -18.61
CA LEU A 126 6.46 -3.69 -17.29
C LEU A 126 5.49 -4.85 -16.97
N ILE A 127 4.19 -4.65 -17.21
CA ILE A 127 3.18 -5.71 -17.00
C ILE A 127 3.46 -6.92 -17.90
N LYS A 128 3.79 -6.71 -19.18
CA LYS A 128 4.10 -7.79 -20.13
C LYS A 128 5.34 -8.59 -19.68
N SER A 129 6.39 -7.90 -19.22
CA SER A 129 7.60 -8.54 -18.71
C SER A 129 7.32 -9.33 -17.43
N PHE A 130 6.58 -8.74 -16.47
CA PHE A 130 6.19 -9.39 -15.24
C PHE A 130 5.37 -10.68 -15.45
N LYS A 131 4.41 -10.65 -16.38
CA LYS A 131 3.59 -11.83 -16.72
C LYS A 131 4.45 -13.00 -17.21
N LYS A 132 5.53 -12.71 -17.96
CA LYS A 132 6.45 -13.70 -18.52
C LYS A 132 7.54 -14.14 -17.55
N SER A 133 7.81 -13.37 -16.50
CA SER A 133 8.91 -13.67 -15.58
C SER A 133 8.48 -14.64 -14.46
N LYS A 134 9.48 -15.21 -13.78
CA LYS A 134 9.28 -15.99 -12.54
C LYS A 134 9.00 -15.10 -11.32
N ASN A 135 9.10 -13.78 -11.45
CA ASN A 135 8.88 -12.85 -10.35
C ASN A 135 7.44 -12.94 -9.86
N LEU A 136 7.26 -13.00 -8.54
CA LEU A 136 5.93 -13.08 -7.92
C LEU A 136 5.42 -11.73 -7.43
N LEU A 137 6.33 -10.78 -7.22
CA LEU A 137 6.10 -9.45 -6.67
C LEU A 137 7.12 -8.47 -7.27
N THR A 138 6.66 -7.30 -7.70
CA THR A 138 7.47 -6.20 -8.19
C THR A 138 7.02 -4.90 -7.52
N MET A 139 7.98 -4.15 -6.97
CA MET A 139 7.73 -2.90 -6.26
C MET A 139 8.80 -1.85 -6.59
N PHE A 140 8.51 -0.59 -6.26
CA PHE A 140 9.40 0.54 -6.49
C PHE A 140 10.23 0.85 -5.25
N GLU A 141 11.54 1.08 -5.41
CA GLU A 141 12.40 1.47 -4.31
C GLU A 141 12.07 2.89 -3.84
N HIS A 142 12.17 3.12 -2.53
CA HIS A 142 11.94 4.44 -1.96
C HIS A 142 13.04 5.43 -2.37
N SER A 143 12.64 6.65 -2.73
CA SER A 143 13.53 7.65 -3.32
C SER A 143 14.58 8.18 -2.34
N ASN A 144 14.22 8.38 -1.07
CA ASN A 144 15.05 9.12 -0.11
C ASN A 144 15.62 8.28 1.03
N ARG A 145 15.15 7.04 1.19
CA ARG A 145 15.42 6.22 2.39
C ARG A 145 15.49 4.75 1.99
N ASN A 146 16.30 4.00 2.70
CA ASN A 146 16.49 2.56 2.52
C ASN A 146 16.37 1.79 3.85
N CYS A 147 15.76 2.39 4.88
CA CYS A 147 15.78 1.87 6.24
C CYS A 147 14.47 2.15 6.96
N ILE A 148 13.80 1.11 7.45
CA ILE A 148 12.52 1.24 8.18
C ILE A 148 12.66 2.06 9.47
N TYR A 149 13.85 2.06 10.09
CA TYR A 149 14.10 2.84 11.31
C TYR A 149 14.18 4.34 11.02
N LYS A 150 14.69 4.72 9.84
CA LYS A 150 14.66 6.11 9.37
C LYS A 150 13.23 6.50 9.00
N GLU A 151 12.50 5.62 8.30
CA GLU A 151 11.08 5.82 7.96
C GLU A 151 10.21 6.01 9.20
N ALA A 152 10.44 5.23 10.26
CA ALA A 152 9.70 5.35 11.51
C ALA A 152 9.91 6.73 12.16
N LYS A 153 11.15 7.24 12.18
CA LYS A 153 11.44 8.58 12.69
C LYS A 153 10.74 9.67 11.89
N GLU A 154 10.72 9.55 10.55
CA GLU A 154 9.97 10.46 9.69
C GLU A 154 8.47 10.40 9.98
N CYS A 155 7.90 9.20 10.10
CA CYS A 155 6.50 9.04 10.44
C CYS A 155 6.15 9.68 11.80
N GLN A 156 7.02 9.55 12.81
CA GLN A 156 6.85 10.19 14.11
C GLN A 156 6.94 11.72 14.02
N PHE A 157 7.97 12.23 13.33
CA PHE A 157 8.19 13.66 13.14
C PHE A 157 7.01 14.34 12.44
N TRP A 158 6.48 13.68 11.41
CA TRP A 158 5.33 14.14 10.63
C TRP A 158 3.97 13.83 11.27
N GLY A 159 3.92 13.13 12.41
CA GLY A 159 2.67 12.75 13.08
C GLY A 159 1.77 11.84 12.23
N LEU A 160 2.36 10.95 11.43
CA LEU A 160 1.62 10.11 10.48
C LEU A 160 0.93 8.91 11.14
N ASP A 161 1.27 8.60 12.40
CA ASP A 161 0.60 7.66 13.27
C ASP A 161 1.00 7.89 14.74
N ASP A 162 0.41 7.16 15.68
CA ASP A 162 0.78 7.20 17.09
C ASP A 162 2.28 6.90 17.28
N PRO A 163 3.07 7.84 17.86
CA PRO A 163 4.50 7.66 18.05
C PRO A 163 4.87 6.46 18.93
N LYS A 164 4.08 6.13 19.95
CA LYS A 164 4.30 4.98 20.85
C LYS A 164 4.08 3.67 20.10
N VAL A 165 3.05 3.59 19.26
CA VAL A 165 2.78 2.41 18.43
C VAL A 165 3.92 2.18 17.43
N ILE A 166 4.39 3.24 16.76
CA ILE A 166 5.55 3.17 15.85
C ILE A 166 6.80 2.70 16.62
N GLU A 167 7.08 3.29 17.77
CA GLU A 167 8.26 2.98 18.57
C GLU A 167 8.26 1.52 19.04
N ASN A 168 7.13 1.03 19.55
CA ASN A 168 6.98 -0.36 19.97
C ASN A 168 7.22 -1.34 18.83
N GLN A 169 6.71 -1.02 17.63
CA GLN A 169 6.93 -1.84 16.44
C GLN A 169 8.42 -1.93 16.07
N VAL A 170 9.12 -0.79 15.97
CA VAL A 170 10.54 -0.80 15.60
C VAL A 170 11.44 -1.35 16.71
N LYS A 171 11.11 -1.15 17.99
CA LYS A 171 11.80 -1.80 19.12
C LYS A 171 11.71 -3.32 18.98
N ARG A 172 10.54 -3.84 18.63
CA ARG A 172 10.37 -5.28 18.40
C ARG A 172 11.21 -5.77 17.22
N TYR A 173 11.22 -5.05 16.10
CA TYR A 173 12.05 -5.42 14.94
C TYR A 173 13.54 -5.43 15.26
N LYS A 174 14.03 -4.48 16.08
CA LYS A 174 15.41 -4.49 16.60
C LYS A 174 15.69 -5.72 17.46
N LYS A 175 14.78 -6.05 18.40
CA LYS A 175 14.90 -7.27 19.24
C LYS A 175 14.96 -8.54 18.40
N LEU A 176 14.25 -8.57 17.27
CA LEU A 176 14.29 -9.66 16.29
C LEU A 176 15.49 -9.61 15.34
N LYS A 177 16.46 -8.73 15.59
CA LYS A 177 17.70 -8.54 14.81
C LYS A 177 17.44 -8.16 13.34
N TYR A 178 16.35 -7.44 13.05
CA TYR A 178 16.13 -6.92 11.70
C TYR A 178 17.20 -5.87 11.34
N PRO A 179 17.95 -6.05 10.23
CA PRO A 179 19.08 -5.20 9.90
C PRO A 179 18.69 -3.74 9.58
N LYS A 180 19.62 -2.82 9.85
CA LYS A 180 19.52 -1.43 9.36
C LYS A 180 19.78 -1.41 7.85
N ASN A 181 19.25 -0.40 7.16
CA ASN A 181 19.49 -0.15 5.72
C ASN A 181 19.14 -1.32 4.78
N ASN A 182 18.22 -2.19 5.19
CA ASN A 182 17.82 -3.39 4.44
C ASN A 182 16.72 -3.12 3.38
N GLY A 183 16.85 -2.00 2.70
CA GLY A 183 15.89 -1.51 1.72
C GLY A 183 14.64 -0.88 2.33
N LEU A 184 13.95 -0.11 1.50
CA LEU A 184 12.63 0.45 1.79
C LEU A 184 11.88 0.57 0.46
N MET A 185 10.66 0.04 0.41
CA MET A 185 9.84 0.09 -0.80
C MET A 185 8.77 1.18 -0.72
N GLN A 186 8.42 1.75 -1.87
CA GLN A 186 7.23 2.57 -2.04
C GLN A 186 6.02 1.66 -2.16
N CYS A 187 5.23 1.59 -1.09
CA CYS A 187 4.05 0.74 -1.04
C CYS A 187 2.86 1.32 -1.84
N ARG A 188 3.07 2.38 -2.63
CA ARG A 188 2.08 2.99 -3.54
C ARG A 188 1.86 2.24 -4.85
N PHE A 189 2.75 1.29 -5.15
CA PHE A 189 2.73 0.47 -6.35
C PHE A 189 3.08 -0.97 -5.97
N ILE A 190 2.17 -1.90 -6.23
CA ILE A 190 2.36 -3.31 -5.90
C ILE A 190 1.86 -4.18 -7.05
N LEU A 191 2.78 -4.68 -7.86
CA LEU A 191 2.51 -5.61 -8.96
C LEU A 191 2.78 -7.04 -8.50
N ARG A 192 1.81 -7.95 -8.57
CA ARG A 192 1.96 -9.30 -7.99
C ARG A 192 1.09 -10.38 -8.60
N LYS A 193 1.54 -11.64 -8.45
CA LYS A 193 0.76 -12.87 -8.65
C LYS A 193 0.07 -13.21 -7.32
N HIS A 194 -0.95 -12.44 -6.93
CA HIS A 194 -1.53 -12.46 -5.58
C HIS A 194 -2.11 -13.81 -5.16
N ASN A 195 -2.49 -14.66 -6.12
CA ASN A 195 -3.02 -15.97 -5.82
C ASN A 195 -1.95 -17.02 -5.46
N ASN A 196 -0.67 -16.73 -5.71
CA ASN A 196 0.44 -17.62 -5.35
C ASN A 196 0.51 -17.82 -3.82
N ARG A 197 0.75 -19.07 -3.39
CA ARG A 197 0.77 -19.46 -1.97
C ARG A 197 1.78 -18.66 -1.13
N SER A 198 2.98 -18.40 -1.65
CA SER A 198 4.01 -17.65 -0.92
C SER A 198 3.61 -16.17 -0.77
N ILE A 199 3.02 -15.58 -1.81
CA ILE A 199 2.50 -14.21 -1.80
C ILE A 199 1.32 -14.07 -0.84
N LYS A 200 0.36 -15.01 -0.82
CA LYS A 200 -0.74 -15.02 0.17
C LYS A 200 -0.20 -15.00 1.60
N SER A 201 0.71 -15.91 1.91
CA SER A 201 1.34 -16.02 3.25
C SER A 201 2.15 -14.78 3.63
N LEU A 202 2.82 -14.13 2.66
CA LEU A 202 3.53 -12.88 2.87
C LEU A 202 2.56 -11.73 3.17
N MET A 203 1.52 -11.57 2.35
CA MET A 203 0.52 -10.51 2.47
C MET A 203 -0.29 -10.63 3.77
N GLU A 204 -0.67 -11.84 4.18
CA GLU A 204 -1.35 -12.09 5.45
C GLU A 204 -0.46 -11.74 6.65
N PHE A 205 0.83 -12.06 6.57
CA PHE A 205 1.78 -11.68 7.61
C PHE A 205 1.98 -10.15 7.64
N TRP A 206 2.08 -9.51 6.47
CA TRP A 206 2.15 -8.05 6.39
C TRP A 206 0.93 -7.37 7.00
N TRP A 207 -0.26 -7.87 6.68
CA TRP A 207 -1.49 -7.38 7.28
C TRP A 207 -1.49 -7.52 8.79
N SER A 208 -1.01 -8.64 9.35
CA SER A 208 -0.94 -8.84 10.79
C SER A 208 -0.04 -7.79 11.49
N GLU A 209 1.02 -7.33 10.84
CA GLU A 209 1.88 -6.26 11.36
C GLU A 209 1.16 -4.91 11.38
N ILE A 210 0.37 -4.62 10.36
CA ILE A 210 -0.41 -3.37 10.23
C ILE A 210 -1.63 -3.34 11.15
N ASP A 211 -2.30 -4.49 11.31
CA ASP A 211 -3.43 -4.62 12.23
C ASP A 211 -2.95 -4.48 13.68
N LYS A 212 -1.82 -5.12 14.03
CA LYS A 212 -1.30 -5.08 15.40
C LYS A 212 -0.60 -3.77 15.76
N TYR A 213 0.14 -3.17 14.82
CA TYR A 213 0.99 -2.00 15.09
C TYR A 213 0.61 -0.82 14.19
N SER A 214 1.59 -0.08 13.66
CA SER A 214 1.33 1.13 12.89
C SER A 214 0.70 0.81 11.54
N VAL A 215 -0.22 1.67 11.09
CA VAL A 215 -0.83 1.57 9.75
C VAL A 215 0.13 1.98 8.62
N ARG A 216 1.32 2.47 8.97
CA ARG A 216 2.38 2.85 8.03
C ARG A 216 3.01 1.59 7.42
N ASP A 217 2.51 1.23 6.24
CA ASP A 217 2.87 0.01 5.51
C ASP A 217 4.37 -0.11 5.17
N GLN A 218 5.03 1.03 4.91
CA GLN A 218 6.48 1.08 4.67
C GLN A 218 7.34 0.70 5.89
N ILE A 219 6.82 0.81 7.12
CA ILE A 219 7.56 0.41 8.33
C ILE A 219 7.66 -1.12 8.44
N SER A 220 6.67 -1.86 7.91
CA SER A 220 6.56 -3.30 8.09
C SER A 220 6.92 -4.12 6.84
N PHE A 221 6.79 -3.57 5.63
CA PHE A 221 6.95 -4.35 4.40
C PHE A 221 8.31 -5.06 4.28
N ASN A 222 9.41 -4.30 4.36
CA ASN A 222 10.76 -4.87 4.23
C ASN A 222 11.12 -5.80 5.39
N PHE A 223 10.48 -5.65 6.56
CA PHE A 223 10.61 -6.59 7.66
C PHE A 223 9.94 -7.93 7.34
N VAL A 224 8.70 -7.91 6.82
CA VAL A 224 7.96 -9.16 6.57
C VAL A 224 8.56 -9.98 5.42
N THR A 225 9.08 -9.34 4.38
CA THR A 225 9.79 -10.03 3.29
C THR A 225 11.07 -10.68 3.78
N TRP A 226 11.87 -9.96 4.58
CA TRP A 226 13.06 -10.51 5.24
C TRP A 226 12.73 -11.70 6.14
N LYS A 227 11.70 -11.57 6.98
CA LYS A 227 11.33 -12.63 7.93
C LYS A 227 10.80 -13.89 7.24
N LYS A 228 10.09 -13.72 6.11
CA LYS A 228 9.55 -14.83 5.30
C LYS A 228 10.53 -15.34 4.25
N LYS A 229 11.69 -14.70 4.07
CA LYS A 229 12.68 -15.01 3.03
C LYS A 229 12.05 -15.04 1.62
N ILE A 230 11.24 -14.02 1.31
CA ILE A 230 10.60 -13.89 -0.01
C ILE A 230 11.34 -12.83 -0.82
N ASP A 231 11.90 -13.27 -1.93
CA ASP A 231 12.47 -12.38 -2.93
C ASP A 231 11.39 -11.71 -3.77
N TYR A 232 11.71 -10.51 -4.24
CA TYR A 232 10.83 -9.71 -5.07
C TYR A 232 11.67 -8.78 -5.94
N GLU A 233 11.12 -8.43 -7.09
CA GLU A 233 11.76 -7.50 -8.02
C GLU A 233 11.63 -6.07 -7.50
N LYS A 234 12.75 -5.34 -7.56
CA LYS A 234 12.85 -3.95 -7.15
C LYS A 234 13.17 -3.10 -8.36
N ILE A 235 12.33 -2.12 -8.64
CA ILE A 235 12.60 -1.11 -9.67
C ILE A 235 13.21 0.10 -8.97
N ALA A 236 14.44 0.42 -9.37
CA ALA A 236 15.20 1.53 -8.84
C ALA A 236 14.46 2.88 -8.99
N ASN A 237 14.68 3.78 -8.03
CA ASN A 237 13.94 5.04 -7.92
C ASN A 237 13.95 5.89 -9.20
N PHE A 238 15.09 6.00 -9.88
CA PHE A 238 15.29 6.80 -11.09
C PHE A 238 14.55 6.25 -12.32
N LYS A 239 14.00 5.03 -12.24
CA LYS A 239 13.17 4.44 -13.29
C LYS A 239 11.67 4.66 -13.06
N ILE A 240 11.26 5.09 -11.87
CA ILE A 240 9.84 5.16 -11.47
C ILE A 240 9.04 6.08 -12.40
N ASP A 241 9.59 7.25 -12.74
CA ASP A 241 8.92 8.24 -13.58
C ASP A 241 8.67 7.76 -15.02
N LYS A 242 9.27 6.64 -15.43
CA LYS A 242 8.93 5.99 -16.70
C LYS A 242 7.53 5.37 -16.64
N TYR A 243 7.11 4.91 -15.47
CA TYR A 243 5.90 4.09 -15.29
C TYR A 243 4.74 4.86 -14.68
N ILE A 244 5.02 5.80 -13.77
CA ILE A 244 3.98 6.52 -13.03
C ILE A 244 4.29 8.01 -12.90
N GLN A 245 3.28 8.78 -12.54
CA GLN A 245 3.37 10.13 -12.03
C GLN A 245 2.59 10.21 -10.71
N VAL A 246 3.21 10.80 -9.69
CA VAL A 246 2.61 10.96 -8.37
C VAL A 246 1.98 12.35 -8.29
N MET A 247 0.66 12.40 -8.10
CA MET A 247 -0.09 13.64 -7.94
C MET A 247 -0.10 14.06 -6.46
N SER A 248 -0.22 15.37 -6.19
CA SER A 248 -0.38 15.86 -4.83
C SER A 248 -1.74 15.45 -4.27
N HIS A 249 -1.76 15.02 -3.01
CA HIS A 249 -3.01 14.69 -2.31
C HIS A 249 -3.87 15.94 -2.09
N ARG A 250 -5.20 15.76 -2.04
CA ARG A 250 -6.17 16.81 -1.67
C ARG A 250 -5.77 17.60 -0.42
N SER A 251 -5.42 16.91 0.65
CA SER A 251 -5.00 17.52 1.92
C SER A 251 -3.76 18.38 1.74
N TYR A 252 -2.77 17.91 0.97
CA TYR A 252 -1.57 18.68 0.70
C TYR A 252 -1.89 19.98 -0.06
N ASN A 253 -2.80 19.95 -1.04
CA ASN A 253 -3.22 21.15 -1.78
C ASN A 253 -4.03 22.13 -0.90
N TYR A 254 -4.91 21.62 -0.03
CA TYR A 254 -5.68 22.43 0.92
C TYR A 254 -4.78 23.11 1.96
N TYR A 255 -3.78 22.38 2.48
CA TYR A 255 -2.93 22.89 3.54
C TYR A 255 -1.63 23.57 3.06
N ARG A 256 -1.27 23.55 1.77
CA ARG A 256 0.01 24.11 1.27
C ARG A 256 0.24 25.57 1.66
N LYS A 257 -0.83 26.37 1.85
CA LYS A 257 -0.74 27.76 2.34
C LYS A 257 -0.50 27.88 3.86
N LYS A 258 -0.95 26.93 4.68
CA LYS A 258 -0.91 26.99 6.16
C LYS A 258 0.19 26.10 6.77
N ILE A 259 0.53 25.00 6.10
CA ILE A 259 1.53 24.02 6.52
C ILE A 259 2.96 24.54 6.26
N SER A 260 3.27 25.27 5.18
CA SER A 260 4.66 25.71 4.90
C SER A 260 5.28 26.51 6.07
N LEU A 261 4.49 27.35 6.73
CA LEU A 261 4.88 28.12 7.91
C LEU A 261 5.18 27.22 9.12
N ILE A 262 4.30 26.24 9.40
CA ILE A 262 4.47 25.27 10.49
C ILE A 262 5.64 24.31 10.20
N LEU A 263 5.83 23.92 8.93
CA LEU A 263 6.97 23.11 8.48
C LEU A 263 8.29 23.83 8.70
N ASN A 264 8.35 25.09 8.28
CA ASN A 264 9.52 25.94 8.46
C ASN A 264 9.80 26.15 9.95
N LEU A 265 8.79 26.39 10.79
CA LEU A 265 8.95 26.50 12.24
C LEU A 265 9.46 25.19 12.86
N LYS A 266 8.86 24.04 12.52
CA LYS A 266 9.31 22.74 13.04
C LYS A 266 10.76 22.44 12.65
N TYR A 267 11.14 22.73 11.40
CA TYR A 267 12.50 22.55 10.92
C TYR A 267 13.48 23.51 11.61
N LEU A 268 13.09 24.78 11.81
CA LEU A 268 13.88 25.78 12.51
C LEU A 268 14.11 25.41 13.98
N ILE A 269 13.06 25.04 14.71
CA ILE A 269 13.13 24.57 16.11
C ILE A 269 14.08 23.37 16.22
N GLN A 270 14.01 22.44 15.27
CA GLN A 270 14.87 21.25 15.29
C GLN A 270 16.33 21.59 14.96
N LYS A 271 16.57 22.51 14.02
CA LYS A 271 17.91 23.00 13.69
C LYS A 271 18.55 23.70 14.90
N ILE A 272 17.76 24.51 15.61
CA ILE A 272 18.16 25.17 16.87
C ILE A 272 18.48 24.13 17.94
N TYR A 273 17.61 23.13 18.16
CA TYR A 273 17.86 22.04 19.10
C TYR A 273 19.17 21.29 18.82
N PHE A 274 19.48 21.01 17.55
CA PHE A 274 20.74 20.35 17.17
C PHE A 274 21.98 21.25 17.36
N ILE A 275 21.85 22.57 17.23
CA ILE A 275 22.93 23.53 17.53
C ILE A 275 23.21 23.52 19.03
N PHE A 276 22.18 23.63 19.88
CA PHE A 276 22.35 23.60 21.34
C PHE A 276 22.95 22.28 21.84
N LYS A 277 22.55 21.15 21.25
CA LYS A 277 23.10 19.83 21.58
C LYS A 277 24.56 19.63 21.12
N LYS A 278 25.11 20.50 20.28
CA LYS A 278 26.54 20.48 19.90
C LYS A 278 27.39 21.42 20.77
N LEU A 279 26.75 22.33 21.49
CA LEU A 279 27.38 23.29 22.39
C LEU A 279 27.35 22.82 23.86
N THR A 280 26.75 21.66 24.12
CA THR A 280 26.68 20.95 25.41
C THR A 280 27.26 19.56 25.23
#